data_AF-A0A2S0NI47-F1
#
_entry.id   AF-A0A2S0NI47-F1
#
_cell.length_a   1.000
_cell.length_b   1.000
_cell.length_c   1.000
_cell.angle_alpha   90.00
_cell.angle_beta   90.00
_cell.angle_gamma   90.00
#
_symmetry.space_group_name_H-M   'P 1'
#
loop_
_entity.id
_entity.type
_entity.pdbx_description
1 polymer ?
#
loop_
_entity_poly.entity_id
_entity_poly.type
_entity_poly.pdbx_seq_one_letter_code
_entity_poly.pdbx_strand_id
1 'polypeptide(L)'
;MGRRHRTLARLQRAHDRRHGRRKGLFRAPRRLPKGRADLRVRRAGRRDHRLLRRHGLAPRLHSRASADGRGLCREARSIPHTAGTAETGRSPRAAPGPDRLRQPREPARRCRRPGQEPGSFGVTPRALMCLLALLSIGLAALATTDRPALAQAALPEGVELPVQVRLAVRVLNITRFHEVLGEVGASVEFTQRWFDPAIRFDRVERGSERIDLVGPEAEERLRTMWSPDLVIESMIGVPRTKTVSLSLFHDGRVVLLRRFDADFRVQVAMGAFPFDRQALTLSFVPPRHPAAEVVLTTTEFDRQYSSLAPVISAVNWIPVRLGFRQDTFYGWNARPYSRLTVAAEVWRNWQRYVLRVFVPYFAIMSLSLFLLWAPERVISNTQRAPMVFSSLLALAALSFTFESSFPGSISMNSPIATMISMGYFYLVLVLLLDLLLNQHGSAIARRYPALLIEARRNLRYTVPLIYFGICLLVLLASGDGGATP
;
A
#
# COMPACT_ATOMS: atom_id res chain seq x y z
N MET A 1 -59.37 -7.80 24.63
CA MET A 1 -58.30 -6.82 24.29
C MET A 1 -58.61 -6.03 23.00
N GLY A 2 -59.74 -5.31 22.90
CA GLY A 2 -60.23 -4.78 21.62
C GLY A 2 -60.08 -3.28 21.32
N ARG A 3 -59.58 -2.46 22.26
CA ARG A 3 -59.61 -0.98 22.14
C ARG A 3 -58.26 -0.26 21.93
N ARG A 4 -57.10 -0.93 22.04
CA ARG A 4 -55.78 -0.28 21.84
C ARG A 4 -55.31 -0.22 20.37
N HIS A 5 -55.74 -1.12 19.48
CA HIS A 5 -55.31 -1.12 18.07
C HIS A 5 -55.94 -0.03 17.19
N ARG A 6 -57.09 0.54 17.57
CA ARG A 6 -57.78 1.57 16.75
C ARG A 6 -57.17 2.98 16.85
N THR A 7 -56.33 3.24 17.86
CA THR A 7 -55.74 4.58 18.10
C THR A 7 -54.47 4.80 17.28
N LEU A 8 -53.59 3.79 17.16
CA LEU A 8 -52.36 3.86 16.37
C LEU A 8 -52.64 4.05 14.87
N ALA A 9 -53.66 3.37 14.33
CA ALA A 9 -54.04 3.48 12.92
C ALA A 9 -54.59 4.88 12.51
N ARG A 10 -54.99 5.72 13.47
CA ARG A 10 -55.40 7.11 13.22
C ARG A 10 -54.24 8.11 13.26
N LEU A 11 -53.17 7.84 14.02
CA LEU A 11 -51.98 8.69 14.06
C LEU A 11 -51.12 8.55 12.78
N GLN A 12 -50.97 7.34 12.25
CA GLN A 12 -50.20 7.11 11.00
C GLN A 12 -50.77 7.92 9.81
N ARG A 13 -52.11 7.95 9.66
CA ARG A 13 -52.79 8.65 8.55
C ARG A 13 -52.78 10.19 8.66
N ALA A 14 -52.38 10.74 9.81
CA ALA A 14 -52.23 12.19 10.00
C ALA A 14 -50.85 12.69 9.54
N HIS A 15 -49.83 11.82 9.53
CA HIS A 15 -48.46 12.17 9.14
C HIS A 15 -48.30 12.29 7.62
N ASP A 16 -48.82 11.31 6.85
CA ASP A 16 -48.71 11.27 5.38
C ASP A 16 -49.42 12.42 4.65
N ARG A 17 -50.34 13.13 5.31
CA ARG A 17 -51.05 14.28 4.71
C ARG A 17 -50.27 15.60 4.74
N ARG A 18 -49.08 15.68 5.36
CA ARG A 18 -48.33 16.95 5.51
C ARG A 18 -47.23 17.23 4.47
N HIS A 19 -46.82 16.27 3.64
CA HIS A 19 -45.75 16.50 2.63
C HIS A 19 -46.22 16.59 1.16
N GLY A 20 -47.52 16.44 0.89
CA GLY A 20 -48.06 16.41 -0.48
C GLY A 20 -48.56 17.75 -1.06
N ARG A 21 -47.87 18.90 -0.87
CA ARG A 21 -48.36 20.18 -1.46
C ARG A 21 -47.34 21.32 -1.65
N ARG A 22 -46.39 21.19 -2.60
CA ARG A 22 -45.81 22.35 -3.33
C ARG A 22 -45.55 22.00 -4.82
N LYS A 23 -46.50 22.34 -5.69
CA LYS A 23 -46.28 22.55 -7.14
C LYS A 23 -46.54 24.03 -7.42
N GLY A 24 -45.67 24.69 -8.18
CA GLY A 24 -45.88 26.07 -8.59
C GLY A 24 -44.71 26.64 -9.37
N LEU A 25 -44.92 26.84 -10.68
CA LEU A 25 -44.11 27.62 -11.63
C LEU A 25 -42.62 27.23 -11.80
N PHE A 26 -42.27 26.68 -12.97
CA PHE A 26 -41.37 27.41 -13.89
C PHE A 26 -41.67 27.02 -15.35
N ARG A 27 -41.45 27.96 -16.28
CA ARG A 27 -41.87 27.87 -17.69
C ARG A 27 -40.97 26.96 -18.53
N ALA A 28 -41.56 26.29 -19.53
CA ALA A 28 -40.81 25.61 -20.60
C ALA A 28 -40.23 26.64 -21.61
N PRO A 29 -39.02 26.42 -22.14
CA PRO A 29 -38.48 27.20 -23.25
C PRO A 29 -38.98 26.71 -24.62
N ARG A 30 -39.15 27.67 -25.55
CA ARG A 30 -39.66 27.47 -26.92
C ARG A 30 -38.66 26.71 -27.81
N ARG A 31 -39.19 26.00 -28.82
CA ARG A 31 -38.45 25.56 -30.00
C ARG A 31 -37.96 26.76 -30.83
N LEU A 32 -36.79 26.63 -31.44
CA LEU A 32 -36.31 27.46 -32.56
C LEU A 32 -36.01 26.55 -33.79
N PRO A 33 -35.95 27.10 -35.02
CA PRO A 33 -36.32 26.36 -36.22
C PRO A 33 -35.16 25.69 -36.98
N LYS A 34 -35.51 24.79 -37.89
CA LYS A 34 -34.61 24.22 -38.91
C LYS A 34 -34.29 25.26 -39.99
N GLY A 35 -33.01 25.54 -40.23
CA GLY A 35 -32.53 26.20 -41.44
C GLY A 35 -32.10 25.19 -42.52
N ARG A 36 -32.43 25.47 -43.79
CA ARG A 36 -31.96 24.75 -44.99
C ARG A 36 -31.04 25.67 -45.81
N ALA A 37 -29.86 25.17 -46.16
CA ALA A 37 -29.03 25.51 -47.32
C ALA A 37 -27.90 24.46 -47.31
N ASP A 38 -27.74 23.49 -48.21
CA ASP A 38 -27.92 23.40 -49.68
C ASP A 38 -26.83 24.13 -50.48
N LEU A 39 -25.73 23.40 -50.76
CA LEU A 39 -24.82 23.48 -51.92
C LEU A 39 -23.91 22.23 -51.82
N ARG A 40 -24.11 21.13 -52.55
CA ARG A 40 -23.82 20.83 -53.97
C ARG A 40 -22.38 21.10 -54.46
N VAL A 41 -21.91 20.16 -55.32
CA VAL A 41 -20.59 20.07 -56.02
C VAL A 41 -19.49 19.41 -55.15
N ARG A 42 -18.76 18.37 -55.57
CA ARG A 42 -18.84 17.48 -56.78
C ARG A 42 -18.46 16.01 -56.44
N ARG A 43 -18.72 15.10 -57.40
CA ARG A 43 -18.33 13.67 -57.47
C ARG A 43 -16.95 13.46 -58.12
N ALA A 44 -16.21 12.44 -57.69
CA ALA A 44 -15.53 11.38 -58.48
C ALA A 44 -14.98 10.34 -57.46
N GLY A 45 -15.15 9.02 -57.55
CA GLY A 45 -14.96 8.11 -58.69
C GLY A 45 -13.65 7.33 -58.43
N ARG A 46 -13.62 6.27 -57.60
CA ARG A 46 -14.01 4.87 -57.90
C ARG A 46 -13.43 4.33 -59.21
N ARG A 47 -12.28 3.62 -59.15
CA ARG A 47 -12.14 2.24 -59.67
C ARG A 47 -10.77 1.62 -59.36
N ASP A 48 -10.80 0.30 -59.27
CA ASP A 48 -9.65 -0.62 -59.22
C ASP A 48 -8.78 -0.53 -60.49
N HIS A 49 -7.51 -0.92 -60.39
CA HIS A 49 -6.92 -1.77 -61.43
C HIS A 49 -5.81 -2.69 -60.90
N ARG A 50 -5.80 -3.90 -61.45
CA ARG A 50 -4.87 -5.01 -61.19
C ARG A 50 -3.59 -4.91 -62.05
N LEU A 51 -2.53 -5.57 -61.55
CA LEU A 51 -1.39 -6.19 -62.28
C LEU A 51 -0.33 -5.28 -62.97
N LEU A 52 0.95 -5.46 -62.60
CA LEU A 52 1.96 -6.21 -63.41
C LEU A 52 3.39 -6.24 -62.80
N ARG A 53 4.09 -7.37 -63.02
CA ARG A 53 5.57 -7.65 -62.97
C ARG A 53 6.30 -7.46 -61.63
N ARG A 54 7.05 -8.44 -61.07
CA ARG A 54 8.18 -9.33 -61.50
C ARG A 54 9.58 -8.69 -61.42
N HIS A 55 10.53 -9.50 -60.92
CA HIS A 55 11.95 -9.24 -60.59
C HIS A 55 12.15 -8.39 -59.30
N GLY A 56 13.15 -8.66 -58.44
CA GLY A 56 14.10 -9.78 -58.43
C GLY A 56 15.47 -9.37 -57.87
N LEU A 57 16.00 -10.16 -56.93
CA LEU A 57 17.39 -10.16 -56.42
C LEU A 57 17.90 -8.90 -55.68
N ALA A 58 18.39 -9.12 -54.46
CA ALA A 58 19.19 -8.17 -53.69
C ALA A 58 20.67 -8.61 -53.70
N PRO A 59 21.63 -7.68 -53.78
CA PRO A 59 23.02 -7.93 -53.40
C PRO A 59 23.42 -7.13 -52.14
N ARG A 60 24.24 -7.74 -51.27
CA ARG A 60 25.06 -7.01 -50.29
C ARG A 60 26.53 -7.34 -50.54
N LEU A 61 27.32 -6.29 -50.76
CA LEU A 61 28.75 -6.37 -51.05
C LEU A 61 29.61 -6.28 -49.77
N HIS A 62 30.67 -7.08 -49.79
CA HIS A 62 32.05 -6.81 -49.33
C HIS A 62 32.49 -5.32 -49.31
N SER A 63 33.51 -4.87 -48.55
CA SER A 63 34.44 -5.54 -47.60
C SER A 63 35.42 -4.54 -46.91
N ARG A 64 36.16 -5.03 -45.89
CA ARG A 64 37.59 -4.74 -45.56
C ARG A 64 38.08 -3.32 -45.19
N ALA A 65 38.64 -3.21 -43.98
CA ALA A 65 40.07 -2.99 -43.67
C ALA A 65 40.30 -3.41 -42.18
N SER A 66 41.31 -4.21 -41.77
CA SER A 66 42.78 -3.99 -41.71
C SER A 66 43.18 -2.94 -40.64
N ALA A 67 44.16 -3.13 -39.73
CA ALA A 67 45.23 -4.14 -39.61
C ALA A 67 45.72 -4.37 -38.14
N ASP A 68 46.56 -5.39 -37.94
CA ASP A 68 47.61 -5.66 -36.91
C ASP A 68 47.52 -5.14 -35.44
N GLY A 69 47.99 -5.89 -34.43
CA GLY A 69 48.56 -7.26 -34.46
C GLY A 69 49.32 -7.68 -33.18
N ARG A 70 49.60 -8.99 -33.07
CA ARG A 70 50.50 -9.72 -32.12
C ARG A 70 50.08 -9.77 -30.62
N GLY A 71 50.11 -10.93 -29.95
CA GLY A 71 50.34 -12.29 -30.43
C GLY A 71 50.47 -13.37 -29.32
N LEU A 72 50.64 -14.63 -29.75
CA LEU A 72 51.07 -15.84 -29.01
C LEU A 72 50.04 -16.44 -28.02
N CYS A 73 49.36 -17.54 -28.37
CA CYS A 73 49.77 -18.98 -28.24
C CYS A 73 49.38 -19.58 -26.88
N ARG A 74 48.90 -20.82 -26.72
CA ARG A 74 48.58 -21.96 -27.61
C ARG A 74 47.57 -22.86 -26.83
N GLU A 75 46.49 -23.39 -27.44
CA GLU A 75 46.34 -24.80 -27.89
C GLU A 75 46.25 -25.84 -26.74
N ALA A 76 45.33 -26.84 -26.67
CA ALA A 76 44.03 -27.12 -27.32
C ALA A 76 43.37 -28.38 -26.65
N ARG A 77 42.04 -28.57 -26.80
CA ARG A 77 41.27 -29.86 -26.89
C ARG A 77 41.41 -30.91 -25.73
N SER A 78 40.47 -31.81 -25.40
CA SER A 78 39.10 -32.11 -25.87
C SER A 78 38.33 -33.06 -24.90
N ILE A 79 37.00 -32.86 -24.83
CA ILE A 79 35.84 -33.82 -24.75
C ILE A 79 36.17 -35.31 -25.09
N PRO A 80 35.49 -36.41 -24.59
CA PRO A 80 34.07 -36.55 -24.13
C PRO A 80 33.74 -37.44 -22.88
N HIS A 81 32.43 -37.54 -22.61
CA HIS A 81 31.67 -38.52 -21.80
C HIS A 81 31.87 -40.03 -22.09
N THR A 82 31.52 -40.87 -21.09
CA THR A 82 30.83 -42.18 -21.25
C THR A 82 29.98 -42.53 -20.01
N ALA A 83 29.15 -43.59 -20.08
CA ALA A 83 28.07 -43.92 -19.13
C ALA A 83 28.05 -45.41 -18.69
N GLY A 84 27.21 -45.75 -17.69
CA GLY A 84 26.97 -47.12 -17.15
C GLY A 84 27.87 -47.46 -15.94
N THR A 85 27.54 -48.38 -15.02
CA THR A 85 26.35 -49.28 -14.88
C THR A 85 26.28 -49.88 -13.46
N ALA A 86 25.06 -50.11 -12.96
CA ALA A 86 24.61 -51.24 -12.11
C ALA A 86 25.22 -51.61 -10.72
N GLU A 87 24.40 -52.40 -10.00
CA GLU A 87 24.65 -53.32 -8.87
C GLU A 87 24.51 -52.88 -7.37
N THR A 88 23.50 -53.51 -6.74
CA THR A 88 23.41 -54.13 -5.39
C THR A 88 24.49 -53.83 -4.33
N GLY A 89 24.19 -53.65 -3.03
CA GLY A 89 22.95 -53.85 -2.27
C GLY A 89 23.18 -54.74 -1.03
N ARG A 90 23.01 -54.17 0.20
CA ARG A 90 22.75 -54.91 1.47
C ARG A 90 22.57 -53.95 2.66
N SER A 91 21.50 -54.15 3.42
CA SER A 91 21.41 -53.89 4.87
C SER A 91 21.80 -55.19 5.61
N PRO A 92 22.09 -55.27 6.95
CA PRO A 92 21.22 -54.70 7.99
C PRO A 92 21.85 -54.27 9.35
N ARG A 93 20.98 -53.75 10.24
CA ARG A 93 21.01 -53.83 11.73
C ARG A 93 22.18 -53.20 12.52
N ALA A 94 21.85 -52.16 13.30
CA ALA A 94 21.56 -52.26 14.76
C ALA A 94 21.90 -50.96 15.51
N ALA A 95 20.94 -50.43 16.29
CA ALA A 95 21.21 -49.55 17.43
C ALA A 95 21.34 -50.44 18.70
N PRO A 96 21.94 -49.97 19.82
CA PRO A 96 21.23 -49.00 20.68
C PRO A 96 22.10 -48.00 21.48
N GLY A 97 21.45 -46.93 21.93
CA GLY A 97 21.62 -46.46 23.32
C GLY A 97 22.51 -45.22 23.55
N PRO A 98 22.22 -44.40 24.58
CA PRO A 98 22.75 -43.03 24.67
C PRO A 98 23.64 -42.77 25.89
N ASP A 99 24.47 -41.69 25.88
CA ASP A 99 24.50 -40.76 27.03
C ASP A 99 25.21 -39.40 26.79
N ARG A 100 24.82 -38.41 27.61
CA ARG A 100 25.57 -37.22 28.11
C ARG A 100 26.22 -36.20 27.15
N LEU A 101 25.53 -35.06 27.07
CA LEU A 101 26.00 -33.71 27.48
C LEU A 101 27.52 -33.42 27.44
N ARG A 102 27.93 -32.50 26.53
CA ARG A 102 29.16 -31.70 26.66
C ARG A 102 28.93 -30.23 26.32
N GLN A 103 29.04 -29.36 27.32
CA GLN A 103 29.40 -27.96 27.12
C GLN A 103 30.95 -27.85 27.01
N PRO A 104 31.51 -26.97 26.16
CA PRO A 104 32.94 -26.69 26.15
C PRO A 104 33.37 -25.75 27.29
N ARG A 105 34.58 -25.96 27.82
CA ARG A 105 35.21 -25.17 28.88
C ARG A 105 35.98 -23.96 28.32
N GLU A 106 36.17 -22.95 29.18
CA GLU A 106 37.22 -21.93 29.02
C GLU A 106 38.63 -22.57 28.94
N PRO A 107 39.57 -21.98 28.18
CA PRO A 107 40.99 -22.30 28.27
C PRO A 107 41.70 -21.46 29.34
N ALA A 108 42.60 -22.10 30.09
CA ALA A 108 43.29 -21.53 31.24
C ALA A 108 44.61 -20.80 30.91
N ARG A 109 45.04 -19.98 31.87
CA ARG A 109 46.40 -19.40 31.97
C ARG A 109 47.49 -20.48 31.93
N ARG A 110 48.64 -20.24 31.27
CA ARG A 110 49.97 -20.20 31.95
C ARG A 110 51.19 -19.89 31.06
N CYS A 111 52.26 -19.54 31.78
CA CYS A 111 53.69 -19.58 31.44
C CYS A 111 54.33 -18.36 30.74
N ARG A 112 55.60 -18.15 31.13
CA ARG A 112 56.34 -16.87 31.18
C ARG A 112 57.84 -17.20 31.22
N ARG A 113 58.68 -16.39 30.55
CA ARG A 113 60.14 -16.13 30.72
C ARG A 113 60.87 -16.12 29.35
N PRO A 114 62.04 -15.45 29.22
CA PRO A 114 62.44 -14.20 29.90
C PRO A 114 63.16 -13.18 28.99
N GLY A 115 63.22 -11.93 29.45
CA GLY A 115 64.42 -11.07 29.32
C GLY A 115 64.69 -10.36 27.99
N GLN A 116 64.38 -9.06 27.94
CA GLN A 116 65.33 -8.03 27.49
C GLN A 116 64.90 -6.65 28.02
N GLU A 117 65.81 -5.91 28.65
CA GLU A 117 65.60 -4.48 28.96
C GLU A 117 65.80 -3.62 27.70
N PRO A 118 65.20 -2.42 27.64
CA PRO A 118 66.06 -1.26 27.84
C PRO A 118 65.41 -0.05 28.56
N GLY A 119 66.26 0.69 29.30
CA GLY A 119 66.26 2.16 29.32
C GLY A 119 65.05 2.88 29.92
N SER A 120 65.09 3.17 31.22
CA SER A 120 64.17 4.11 31.87
C SER A 120 64.46 5.56 31.47
N PHE A 121 63.80 6.06 30.42
CA PHE A 121 63.72 7.50 30.18
C PHE A 121 62.82 8.15 31.25
N GLY A 122 63.45 8.82 32.21
CA GLY A 122 62.77 9.60 33.24
C GLY A 122 62.06 10.82 32.66
N VAL A 123 60.81 10.64 32.21
CA VAL A 123 59.92 11.76 31.88
C VAL A 123 59.64 12.54 33.15
N THR A 124 60.24 13.73 33.27
CA THR A 124 60.02 14.58 34.43
C THR A 124 58.54 15.02 34.50
N PRO A 125 57.95 15.10 35.71
CA PRO A 125 56.51 15.36 35.85
C PRO A 125 56.04 16.71 35.27
N ARG A 126 56.97 17.65 35.03
CA ARG A 126 56.71 18.93 34.35
C ARG A 126 56.43 18.77 32.86
N ALA A 127 57.10 17.84 32.16
CA ALA A 127 56.87 17.61 30.74
C ALA A 127 55.46 17.03 30.48
N LEU A 128 55.01 16.11 31.35
CA LEU A 128 53.67 15.53 31.27
C LEU A 128 52.57 16.58 31.54
N MET A 129 52.77 17.48 32.50
CA MET A 129 51.85 18.60 32.75
C MET A 129 51.75 19.55 31.55
N CYS A 130 52.87 19.93 30.92
CA CYS A 130 52.84 20.81 29.75
C CYS A 130 52.11 20.17 28.55
N LEU A 131 52.27 18.87 28.35
CA LEU A 131 51.62 18.15 27.26
C LEU A 131 50.11 17.97 27.51
N LEU A 132 49.70 17.73 28.76
CA LEU A 132 48.29 17.76 29.17
C LEU A 132 47.65 19.16 29.08
N ALA A 133 48.40 20.22 29.41
CA ALA A 133 47.94 21.60 29.28
C ALA A 133 47.77 22.01 27.79
N LEU A 134 48.70 21.63 26.93
CA LEU A 134 48.55 21.85 25.48
C LEU A 134 47.39 21.03 24.89
N LEU A 135 47.18 19.80 25.37
CA LEU A 135 46.03 18.99 24.96
C LEU A 135 44.70 19.62 25.42
N SER A 136 44.64 20.19 26.63
CA SER A 136 43.42 20.85 27.13
C SER A 136 43.11 22.16 26.42
N ILE A 137 44.14 22.94 26.04
CA ILE A 137 43.98 24.15 25.20
C ILE A 137 43.51 23.76 23.79
N GLY A 138 44.06 22.68 23.22
CA GLY A 138 43.61 22.13 21.94
C GLY A 138 42.15 21.63 21.98
N LEU A 139 41.73 21.00 23.08
CA LEU A 139 40.35 20.55 23.26
C LEU A 139 39.38 21.72 23.46
N ALA A 140 39.80 22.78 24.18
CA ALA A 140 39.00 23.99 24.36
C ALA A 140 38.75 24.73 23.03
N ALA A 141 39.72 24.73 22.11
CA ALA A 141 39.60 25.33 20.79
C ALA A 141 38.61 24.62 19.85
N LEU A 142 38.27 23.35 20.09
CA LEU A 142 37.22 22.63 19.36
C LEU A 142 35.85 22.64 20.07
N ALA A 143 35.80 23.06 21.34
CA ALA A 143 34.58 23.02 22.14
C ALA A 143 33.61 24.20 21.89
N THR A 144 34.06 25.28 21.25
CA THR A 144 33.25 26.50 21.03
C THR A 144 32.72 26.62 19.60
N THR A 145 32.15 25.53 19.08
CA THR A 145 31.12 25.64 18.03
C THR A 145 29.74 25.41 18.64
N ASP A 146 29.38 26.31 19.56
CA ASP A 146 27.97 26.64 19.81
C ASP A 146 27.38 27.13 18.48
N ARG A 147 26.81 26.19 17.72
CA ARG A 147 25.86 26.54 16.68
C ARG A 147 24.74 27.30 17.38
N PRO A 148 24.49 28.58 17.06
CA PRO A 148 23.34 29.25 17.62
C PRO A 148 22.12 28.43 17.22
N ALA A 149 21.41 27.89 18.22
CA ALA A 149 20.09 27.36 18.00
C ALA A 149 19.27 28.49 17.39
N LEU A 150 18.93 28.37 16.10
CA LEU A 150 18.27 29.43 15.33
C LEU A 150 17.08 29.94 16.15
N ALA A 151 17.22 31.16 16.67
CA ALA A 151 16.18 31.84 17.39
C ALA A 151 15.10 32.19 16.37
N GLN A 152 14.16 31.26 16.18
CA GLN A 152 13.03 31.43 15.28
C GLN A 152 12.30 32.71 15.70
N ALA A 153 11.92 33.54 14.72
CA ALA A 153 11.24 34.80 15.00
C ALA A 153 10.01 34.59 15.89
N ALA A 154 9.74 35.57 16.76
CA ALA A 154 8.54 35.59 17.59
C ALA A 154 7.26 35.59 16.74
N LEU A 155 6.10 35.34 17.37
CA LEU A 155 4.81 35.44 16.68
C LEU A 155 4.62 36.82 16.04
N PRO A 156 3.87 36.93 14.91
CA PRO A 156 3.70 38.19 14.21
C PRO A 156 3.01 39.23 15.10
N GLU A 157 3.65 40.38 15.29
CA GLU A 157 3.07 41.47 16.05
C GLU A 157 1.89 42.12 15.29
N GLY A 158 0.89 42.59 16.03
CA GLY A 158 -0.29 43.24 15.45
C GLY A 158 -1.30 42.29 14.79
N VAL A 159 -1.27 40.99 15.09
CA VAL A 159 -2.25 39.99 14.61
C VAL A 159 -3.14 39.51 15.76
N GLU A 160 -4.44 39.38 15.51
CA GLU A 160 -5.37 38.75 16.44
C GLU A 160 -5.07 37.25 16.59
N LEU A 161 -4.88 36.78 17.82
CA LEU A 161 -4.66 35.37 18.10
C LEU A 161 -6.00 34.60 18.19
N PRO A 162 -6.06 33.34 17.71
CA PRO A 162 -4.98 32.58 17.08
C PRO A 162 -4.78 32.95 15.60
N VAL A 163 -3.53 32.95 15.15
CA VAL A 163 -3.16 33.15 13.74
C VAL A 163 -3.79 32.03 12.89
N GLN A 164 -4.67 32.40 11.97
CA GLN A 164 -5.33 31.45 11.07
C GLN A 164 -4.42 31.10 9.89
N VAL A 165 -3.93 29.87 9.88
CA VAL A 165 -3.15 29.33 8.75
C VAL A 165 -4.07 28.49 7.88
N ARG A 166 -4.35 28.98 6.67
CA ARG A 166 -5.17 28.26 5.69
C ARG A 166 -4.31 27.27 4.93
N LEU A 167 -4.80 26.04 4.77
CA LEU A 167 -4.10 24.98 4.07
C LEU A 167 -4.90 24.46 2.86
N ALA A 168 -4.23 24.40 1.71
CA ALA A 168 -4.64 23.63 0.54
C ALA A 168 -3.62 22.51 0.27
N VAL A 169 -4.08 21.31 -0.07
CA VAL A 169 -3.23 20.11 -0.20
C VAL A 169 -3.48 19.39 -1.51
N ARG A 170 -2.40 19.08 -2.24
CA ARG A 170 -2.39 18.41 -3.53
C ARG A 170 -1.54 17.15 -3.47
N VAL A 171 -2.16 15.99 -3.56
CA VAL A 171 -1.46 14.71 -3.68
C VAL A 171 -1.17 14.50 -5.17
N LEU A 172 0.06 14.85 -5.58
CA LEU A 172 0.49 14.90 -6.97
C LEU A 172 0.75 13.50 -7.56
N ASN A 173 1.19 12.55 -6.73
CA ASN A 173 1.34 11.15 -7.10
C ASN A 173 1.42 10.26 -5.86
N ILE A 174 0.95 9.02 -5.98
CA ILE A 174 1.25 7.94 -5.04
C ILE A 174 2.21 6.99 -5.77
N THR A 175 3.49 7.01 -5.36
CA THR A 175 4.59 6.32 -6.04
C THR A 175 4.64 4.84 -5.71
N ARG A 176 4.48 4.49 -4.42
CA ARG A 176 4.48 3.11 -3.90
C ARG A 176 3.50 2.98 -2.75
N PHE A 177 2.92 1.80 -2.55
CA PHE A 177 2.11 1.49 -1.38
C PHE A 177 2.49 0.10 -0.87
N HIS A 178 3.13 0.06 0.31
CA HIS A 178 3.51 -1.14 1.04
C HIS A 178 2.47 -1.41 2.13
N GLU A 179 1.42 -2.11 1.73
CA GLU A 179 0.23 -2.41 2.54
C GLU A 179 0.61 -3.11 3.87
N VAL A 180 1.58 -4.04 3.81
CA VAL A 180 2.09 -4.82 4.96
C VAL A 180 2.78 -3.96 6.02
N LEU A 181 3.56 -2.96 5.59
CA LEU A 181 4.30 -2.08 6.50
C LEU A 181 3.43 -0.89 6.97
N GLY A 182 2.26 -0.69 6.35
CA GLY A 182 1.49 0.53 6.48
C GLY A 182 2.25 1.74 5.97
N GLU A 183 2.96 1.63 4.84
CA GLU A 183 3.81 2.71 4.31
C GLU A 183 3.41 3.08 2.88
N VAL A 184 3.20 4.37 2.63
CA VAL A 184 2.90 4.90 1.30
C VAL A 184 3.95 5.93 0.90
N GLY A 185 4.59 5.73 -0.25
CA GLY A 185 5.40 6.78 -0.88
C GLY A 185 4.49 7.68 -1.69
N ALA A 186 4.56 8.99 -1.44
CA ALA A 186 3.77 9.96 -2.18
C ALA A 186 4.53 11.27 -2.40
N SER A 187 4.24 11.89 -3.54
CA SER A 187 4.63 13.25 -3.86
C SER A 187 3.48 14.18 -3.49
N VAL A 188 3.68 15.00 -2.45
CA VAL A 188 2.66 15.88 -1.87
C VAL A 188 3.12 17.32 -2.02
N GLU A 189 2.20 18.19 -2.40
CA GLU A 189 2.36 19.64 -2.41
C GLU A 189 1.31 20.23 -1.49
N PHE A 190 1.69 21.18 -0.64
CA PHE A 190 0.75 21.93 0.17
C PHE A 190 1.08 23.42 0.17
N THR A 191 0.02 24.23 0.19
CA THR A 191 0.11 25.68 0.22
C THR A 191 -0.46 26.16 1.55
N GLN A 192 0.38 26.85 2.32
CA GLN A 192 0.01 27.57 3.52
C GLN A 192 -0.28 29.03 3.15
N ARG A 193 -1.32 29.62 3.73
CA ARG A 193 -1.62 31.04 3.60
C ARG A 193 -1.90 31.63 4.97
N TRP A 194 -1.20 32.69 5.33
CA TRP A 194 -1.44 33.45 6.55
C TRP A 194 -1.25 34.95 6.28
N PHE A 195 -1.41 35.74 7.33
CA PHE A 195 -1.28 37.19 7.31
C PHE A 195 -0.27 37.63 8.37
N ASP A 196 0.64 38.51 7.97
CA ASP A 196 1.74 39.02 8.80
C ASP A 196 1.94 40.52 8.46
N PRO A 197 1.57 41.45 9.37
CA PRO A 197 1.76 42.88 9.17
C PRO A 197 3.23 43.32 9.11
N ALA A 198 4.14 42.60 9.78
CA ALA A 198 5.52 43.03 9.98
C ALA A 198 6.39 42.94 8.71
N ILE A 199 5.91 42.22 7.69
CA ILE A 199 6.58 42.03 6.39
C ILE A 199 6.01 42.90 5.26
N ARG A 200 5.06 43.81 5.57
CA ARG A 200 4.50 44.74 4.60
C ARG A 200 5.60 45.60 3.97
N PHE A 201 5.40 45.96 2.70
CA PHE A 201 6.33 46.80 1.96
C PHE A 201 5.55 47.71 1.00
N ASP A 202 6.09 48.89 0.70
CA ASP A 202 5.45 49.78 -0.27
C ASP A 202 5.56 49.19 -1.69
N ARG A 203 4.39 49.02 -2.32
CA ARG A 203 4.24 48.60 -3.71
C ARG A 203 4.91 49.59 -4.67
N VAL A 204 4.83 50.89 -4.39
CA VAL A 204 5.30 51.97 -5.26
C VAL A 204 6.83 52.00 -5.27
N GLU A 205 7.46 52.03 -4.09
CA GLU A 205 8.92 51.99 -3.96
C GLU A 205 9.54 50.72 -4.54
N ARG A 206 8.88 49.57 -4.36
CA ARG A 206 9.36 48.27 -4.84
C ARG A 206 8.97 47.97 -6.30
N GLY A 207 8.05 48.73 -6.90
CA GLY A 207 7.56 48.50 -8.27
C GLY A 207 6.82 47.18 -8.49
N SER A 208 6.39 46.48 -7.43
CA SER A 208 5.68 45.18 -7.51
C SER A 208 4.64 45.02 -6.42
N GLU A 209 3.55 44.29 -6.71
CA GLU A 209 2.55 43.88 -5.72
C GLU A 209 3.01 42.73 -4.81
N ARG A 210 4.01 41.97 -5.27
CA ARG A 210 4.44 40.68 -4.70
C ARG A 210 5.93 40.42 -4.91
N ILE A 211 6.57 39.80 -3.93
CA ILE A 211 7.94 39.30 -3.99
C ILE A 211 7.85 37.77 -4.00
N ASP A 212 8.42 37.13 -5.02
CA ASP A 212 8.46 35.68 -5.17
C ASP A 212 9.88 35.15 -4.99
N LEU A 213 10.06 34.27 -4.01
CA LEU A 213 11.34 33.64 -3.67
C LEU A 213 11.20 32.12 -3.88
N VAL A 214 12.24 31.45 -4.35
CA VAL A 214 12.21 30.00 -4.65
C VAL A 214 13.48 29.32 -4.17
N GLY A 215 13.35 28.09 -3.68
CA GLY A 215 14.50 27.26 -3.28
C GLY A 215 15.30 27.89 -2.14
N PRO A 216 16.64 28.00 -2.24
CA PRO A 216 17.49 28.50 -1.16
C PRO A 216 17.11 29.90 -0.65
N GLU A 217 16.70 30.80 -1.56
CA GLU A 217 16.32 32.18 -1.19
C GLU A 217 15.04 32.21 -0.33
N ALA A 218 14.06 31.35 -0.66
CA ALA A 218 12.86 31.17 0.15
C ALA A 218 13.20 30.56 1.52
N GLU A 219 14.13 29.60 1.58
CA GLU A 219 14.54 28.99 2.85
C GLU A 219 15.31 29.96 3.75
N GLU A 220 16.18 30.79 3.20
CA GLU A 220 16.89 31.82 3.98
C GLU A 220 15.92 32.88 4.49
N ARG A 221 14.97 33.36 3.65
CA ARG A 221 13.95 34.29 4.12
C ARG A 221 13.11 33.70 5.26
N LEU A 222 12.73 32.41 5.17
CA LEU A 222 12.00 31.69 6.22
C LEU A 222 12.77 31.50 7.54
N ARG A 223 14.10 31.65 7.56
CA ARG A 223 14.89 31.69 8.81
C ARG A 223 14.76 33.04 9.51
N THR A 224 14.61 34.12 8.73
CA THR A 224 14.56 35.51 9.21
C THR A 224 13.17 36.03 9.55
N MET A 225 12.10 35.32 9.17
CA MET A 225 10.71 35.70 9.43
C MET A 225 9.98 34.64 10.24
N TRP A 226 8.82 34.99 10.81
CA TRP A 226 7.97 34.01 11.44
C TRP A 226 7.34 33.07 10.39
N SER A 227 7.18 31.80 10.75
CA SER A 227 6.36 30.87 9.97
C SER A 227 5.76 29.81 10.92
N PRO A 228 4.58 29.26 10.60
CA PRO A 228 3.90 28.29 11.47
C PRO A 228 4.55 26.89 11.51
N ASP A 229 5.66 26.70 10.80
CA ASP A 229 6.51 25.50 10.74
C ASP A 229 5.76 24.14 10.70
N LEU A 230 4.82 23.99 9.75
CA LEU A 230 4.00 22.79 9.67
C LEU A 230 4.80 21.52 9.35
N VAL A 231 4.53 20.47 10.13
CA VAL A 231 5.04 19.10 9.97
C VAL A 231 3.89 18.14 9.66
N ILE A 232 4.16 17.09 8.87
CA ILE A 232 3.25 15.96 8.70
C ILE A 232 3.64 14.87 9.70
N GLU A 233 2.77 14.57 10.67
CA GLU A 233 3.04 13.59 11.74
C GLU A 233 3.27 12.17 11.22
N SER A 234 2.62 11.82 10.11
CA SER A 234 2.78 10.51 9.47
C SER A 234 4.06 10.39 8.62
N MET A 235 4.85 11.45 8.43
CA MET A 235 6.05 11.38 7.58
C MET A 235 7.16 10.51 8.21
N ILE A 236 7.76 9.65 7.39
CA ILE A 236 8.82 8.72 7.79
C ILE A 236 10.16 9.29 7.33
N GLY A 237 11.02 9.63 8.30
CA GLY A 237 12.37 10.13 8.03
C GLY A 237 12.38 11.50 7.32
N VAL A 238 13.36 11.68 6.43
CA VAL A 238 13.58 12.93 5.68
C VAL A 238 12.99 12.76 4.26
N PRO A 239 12.29 13.76 3.70
CA PRO A 239 11.81 13.71 2.32
C PRO A 239 12.96 13.52 1.32
N ARG A 240 12.76 12.65 0.31
CA ARG A 240 13.71 12.38 -0.79
C ARG A 240 14.01 13.62 -1.63
N THR A 241 13.04 14.50 -1.76
CA THR A 241 13.16 15.77 -2.48
C THR A 241 12.26 16.78 -1.82
N LYS A 242 12.71 18.03 -1.71
CA LYS A 242 11.97 19.16 -1.14
C LYS A 242 12.12 20.36 -2.07
N THR A 243 11.01 21.04 -2.35
CA THR A 243 10.97 22.31 -3.07
C THR A 243 10.12 23.28 -2.27
N VAL A 244 10.63 24.50 -2.11
CA VAL A 244 9.98 25.57 -1.35
C VAL A 244 9.82 26.78 -2.27
N SER A 245 8.67 27.41 -2.23
CA SER A 245 8.43 28.73 -2.83
C SER A 245 7.64 29.59 -1.85
N LEU A 246 8.05 30.85 -1.71
CA LEU A 246 7.50 31.82 -0.80
C LEU A 246 7.10 33.07 -1.59
N SER A 247 5.82 33.43 -1.53
CA SER A 247 5.31 34.69 -2.07
C SER A 247 4.90 35.61 -0.92
N LEU A 248 5.46 36.82 -0.90
CA LEU A 248 5.12 37.89 0.05
C LEU A 248 4.36 38.99 -0.69
N PHE A 249 3.14 39.32 -0.27
CA PHE A 249 2.33 40.39 -0.87
C PHE A 249 2.53 41.70 -0.09
N HIS A 250 2.46 42.84 -0.79
CA HIS A 250 2.61 44.19 -0.21
C HIS A 250 1.68 44.45 1.00
N ASP A 251 0.49 43.84 1.00
CA ASP A 251 -0.53 43.99 2.05
C ASP A 251 -0.27 43.17 3.33
N GLY A 252 0.76 42.31 3.35
CA GLY A 252 1.10 41.42 4.46
C GLY A 252 0.60 39.97 4.32
N ARG A 253 -0.06 39.61 3.21
CA ARG A 253 -0.39 38.19 2.96
C ARG A 253 0.87 37.40 2.61
N VAL A 254 1.01 36.22 3.19
CA VAL A 254 2.05 35.24 2.87
C VAL A 254 1.42 34.02 2.21
N VAL A 255 2.05 33.53 1.15
CA VAL A 255 1.73 32.23 0.55
C VAL A 255 3.02 31.40 0.48
N LEU A 256 3.05 30.30 1.22
CA LEU A 256 4.19 29.39 1.29
C LEU A 256 3.79 28.03 0.70
N LEU A 257 4.35 27.72 -0.46
CA LEU A 257 4.19 26.42 -1.12
C LEU A 257 5.37 25.52 -0.77
N ARG A 258 5.07 24.34 -0.25
CA ARG A 258 6.05 23.27 0.01
C ARG A 258 5.63 22.04 -0.79
N ARG A 259 6.54 21.52 -1.61
CA ARG A 259 6.38 20.24 -2.31
C ARG A 259 7.48 19.29 -1.87
N PHE A 260 7.13 18.04 -1.62
CA PHE A 260 8.12 16.99 -1.38
C PHE A 260 7.66 15.63 -1.90
N ASP A 261 8.64 14.77 -2.10
CA ASP A 261 8.45 13.34 -2.29
C ASP A 261 9.00 12.62 -1.06
N ALA A 262 8.14 11.88 -0.35
CA ALA A 262 8.48 11.25 0.92
C ALA A 262 7.72 9.93 1.09
N ASP A 263 7.96 9.25 2.22
CA ASP A 263 7.17 8.11 2.66
C ASP A 263 6.37 8.49 3.91
N PHE A 264 5.16 7.95 4.02
CA PHE A 264 4.22 8.23 5.10
C PHE A 264 3.68 6.94 5.70
N ARG A 265 3.52 6.91 7.02
CA ARG A 265 2.88 5.84 7.75
C ARG A 265 1.36 6.02 7.72
N VAL A 266 0.67 4.99 7.26
CA VAL A 266 -0.79 4.94 7.09
C VAL A 266 -1.35 3.69 7.74
N GLN A 267 -2.57 3.77 8.25
CA GLN A 267 -3.30 2.60 8.71
C GLN A 267 -3.95 1.93 7.49
N VAL A 268 -3.89 0.59 7.43
CA VAL A 268 -4.38 -0.19 6.29
C VAL A 268 -5.38 -1.23 6.81
N ALA A 269 -6.62 -1.17 6.31
CA ALA A 269 -7.72 -2.02 6.74
C ALA A 269 -8.00 -3.10 5.67
N MET A 270 -7.46 -4.32 5.85
CA MET A 270 -7.61 -5.42 4.89
C MET A 270 -8.87 -6.28 5.10
N GLY A 271 -9.78 -5.89 6.00
CA GLY A 271 -10.98 -6.68 6.34
C GLY A 271 -11.96 -6.92 5.19
N ALA A 272 -11.92 -6.11 4.13
CA ALA A 272 -12.75 -6.28 2.92
C ALA A 272 -11.94 -6.73 1.69
N PHE A 273 -10.70 -7.19 1.86
CA PHE A 273 -9.81 -7.55 0.74
C PHE A 273 -10.44 -8.65 -0.15
N PRO A 274 -10.45 -8.50 -1.50
CA PRO A 274 -9.73 -7.52 -2.32
C PRO A 274 -10.61 -6.33 -2.76
N PHE A 275 -11.78 -6.16 -2.17
CA PHE A 275 -12.75 -5.09 -2.49
C PHE A 275 -12.58 -3.87 -1.56
N ASP A 276 -11.42 -3.76 -0.92
CA ASP A 276 -11.13 -2.78 0.11
C ASP A 276 -10.91 -1.36 -0.42
N ARG A 277 -11.24 -0.41 0.45
CA ARG A 277 -11.05 1.03 0.30
C ARG A 277 -10.10 1.47 1.41
N GLN A 278 -9.11 2.28 1.09
CA GLN A 278 -8.14 2.79 2.05
C GLN A 278 -8.21 4.32 2.10
N ALA A 279 -8.16 4.87 3.30
CA ALA A 279 -8.09 6.30 3.55
C ALA A 279 -6.66 6.66 3.98
N LEU A 280 -5.85 7.15 3.04
CA LEU A 280 -4.45 7.49 3.29
C LEU A 280 -4.38 8.86 4.00
N THR A 281 -4.17 8.86 5.31
CA THR A 281 -4.24 10.05 6.16
C THR A 281 -2.89 10.79 6.29
N LEU A 282 -2.87 12.06 5.91
CA LEU A 282 -1.79 13.00 6.13
C LEU A 282 -2.23 14.02 7.19
N SER A 283 -1.65 13.94 8.39
CA SER A 283 -1.98 14.86 9.51
C SER A 283 -0.96 15.98 9.61
N PHE A 284 -1.41 17.20 9.34
CA PHE A 284 -0.62 18.43 9.46
C PHE A 284 -0.78 19.04 10.85
N VAL A 285 0.33 19.41 11.49
CA VAL A 285 0.35 20.06 12.81
C VAL A 285 1.43 21.16 12.87
N PRO A 286 1.22 22.24 13.63
CA PRO A 286 2.26 23.18 14.02
C PRO A 286 2.88 22.73 15.35
N PRO A 287 4.03 22.02 15.38
CA PRO A 287 4.52 21.35 16.59
C PRO A 287 4.94 22.32 17.70
N ARG A 288 5.29 23.57 17.35
CA ARG A 288 5.76 24.60 18.28
C ARG A 288 4.63 25.46 18.85
N HIS A 289 3.50 25.56 18.16
CA HIS A 289 2.43 26.52 18.46
C HIS A 289 1.13 25.82 18.89
N PRO A 290 0.66 25.97 20.13
CA PRO A 290 -0.64 25.45 20.56
C PRO A 290 -1.80 26.13 19.81
N ALA A 291 -2.99 25.55 19.91
CA ALA A 291 -4.21 26.03 19.26
C ALA A 291 -4.66 27.44 19.70
N ALA A 292 -4.13 27.96 20.82
CA ALA A 292 -4.33 29.34 21.26
C ALA A 292 -3.48 30.36 20.47
N GLU A 293 -2.40 29.91 19.84
CA GLU A 293 -1.48 30.73 19.04
C GLU A 293 -1.72 30.55 17.54
N VAL A 294 -1.89 29.31 17.06
CA VAL A 294 -2.04 28.97 15.64
C VAL A 294 -3.15 27.93 15.45
N VAL A 295 -4.09 28.23 14.54
CA VAL A 295 -5.14 27.29 14.13
C VAL A 295 -5.05 27.02 12.64
N LEU A 296 -5.03 25.73 12.29
CA LEU A 296 -5.10 25.27 10.91
C LEU A 296 -6.55 25.26 10.43
N THR A 297 -6.81 25.89 9.30
CA THR A 297 -8.15 25.98 8.71
C THR A 297 -8.10 25.63 7.22
N THR A 298 -9.25 25.29 6.64
CA THR A 298 -9.38 25.11 5.18
C THR A 298 -10.70 25.68 4.68
N THR A 299 -10.63 26.71 3.84
CA THR A 299 -11.81 27.35 3.25
C THR A 299 -12.31 26.57 2.04
N GLU A 300 -13.52 26.86 1.58
CA GLU A 300 -14.05 26.23 0.36
C GLU A 300 -13.18 26.51 -0.87
N PHE A 301 -12.57 27.69 -0.94
CA PHE A 301 -11.55 28.03 -1.94
C PHE A 301 -10.34 27.09 -1.82
N ASP A 302 -9.75 26.93 -0.63
CA ASP A 302 -8.59 26.05 -0.43
C ASP A 302 -8.90 24.58 -0.77
N ARG A 303 -10.14 24.12 -0.54
CA ARG A 303 -10.61 22.78 -0.95
C ARG A 303 -10.69 22.63 -2.47
N GLN A 304 -11.09 23.66 -3.21
CA GLN A 304 -11.13 23.62 -4.69
C GLN A 304 -9.73 23.58 -5.33
N TYR A 305 -8.72 24.20 -4.69
CA TYR A 305 -7.31 24.04 -5.10
C TYR A 305 -6.70 22.72 -4.63
N SER A 306 -7.32 22.07 -3.65
CA SER A 306 -6.88 20.77 -3.16
C SER A 306 -7.30 19.65 -4.09
N SER A 307 -6.40 18.73 -4.38
CA SER A 307 -6.62 17.71 -5.42
C SER A 307 -5.87 16.42 -5.15
N LEU A 308 -6.45 15.31 -5.58
CA LEU A 308 -5.80 14.01 -5.69
C LEU A 308 -5.58 13.74 -7.18
N ALA A 309 -4.37 13.40 -7.59
CA ALA A 309 -4.06 13.12 -8.99
C ALA A 309 -4.95 11.99 -9.53
N PRO A 310 -5.60 12.14 -10.70
CA PRO A 310 -6.52 11.15 -11.25
C PRO A 310 -5.82 9.88 -11.76
N VAL A 311 -4.50 9.96 -11.98
CA VAL A 311 -3.63 8.84 -12.34
C VAL A 311 -2.47 8.84 -11.37
N ILE A 312 -2.20 7.68 -10.76
CA ILE A 312 -1.13 7.46 -9.79
C ILE A 312 -0.23 6.30 -10.25
N SER A 313 1.04 6.31 -9.87
CA SER A 313 2.00 5.26 -10.23
C SER A 313 1.72 3.92 -9.52
N ALA A 314 1.03 3.93 -8.38
CA ALA A 314 0.57 2.73 -7.68
C ALA A 314 -0.57 2.02 -8.46
N VAL A 315 -0.23 1.29 -9.53
CA VAL A 315 -1.14 0.75 -10.55
C VAL A 315 -2.25 -0.19 -10.03
N ASN A 316 -2.14 -0.69 -8.79
CA ASN A 316 -3.16 -1.53 -8.16
C ASN A 316 -4.26 -0.72 -7.45
N TRP A 317 -4.13 0.60 -7.42
CA TRP A 317 -4.99 1.52 -6.69
C TRP A 317 -5.61 2.55 -7.63
N ILE A 318 -6.85 2.93 -7.34
CA ILE A 318 -7.64 3.91 -8.09
C ILE A 318 -7.93 5.08 -7.14
N PRO A 319 -7.48 6.32 -7.46
CA PRO A 319 -7.78 7.51 -6.66
C PRO A 319 -9.25 7.88 -6.80
N VAL A 320 -9.90 8.26 -5.69
CA VAL A 320 -11.35 8.56 -5.67
C VAL A 320 -11.65 9.99 -5.23
N ARG A 321 -11.25 10.37 -4.02
CA ARG A 321 -11.49 11.73 -3.49
C ARG A 321 -10.51 12.11 -2.40
N LEU A 322 -10.51 13.39 -2.06
CA LEU A 322 -9.72 13.97 -0.97
C LEU A 322 -10.68 14.50 0.10
N GLY A 323 -10.62 13.95 1.31
CA GLY A 323 -11.38 14.38 2.48
C GLY A 323 -10.55 15.28 3.41
N PHE A 324 -11.23 16.16 4.14
CA PHE A 324 -10.62 17.06 5.12
C PHE A 324 -11.31 16.89 6.47
N ARG A 325 -10.52 16.67 7.53
CA ARG A 325 -10.98 16.61 8.92
C ARG A 325 -10.09 17.49 9.78
N GLN A 326 -10.66 18.56 10.32
CA GLN A 326 -9.99 19.37 11.33
C GLN A 326 -10.25 18.73 12.71
N ASP A 327 -9.22 18.68 13.55
CA ASP A 327 -9.24 18.05 14.86
C ASP A 327 -8.33 18.81 15.84
N THR A 328 -8.45 18.52 17.13
CA THR A 328 -7.58 19.08 18.18
C THR A 328 -7.07 17.94 19.05
N PHE A 329 -5.78 17.95 19.37
CA PHE A 329 -5.18 16.95 20.25
C PHE A 329 -4.34 17.60 21.34
N TYR A 330 -4.13 16.89 22.44
CA TYR A 330 -3.26 17.36 23.52
C TYR A 330 -1.82 16.94 23.26
N GLY A 331 -0.91 17.93 23.23
CA GLY A 331 0.52 17.70 23.12
C GLY A 331 1.15 17.26 24.47
N TRP A 332 2.44 16.96 24.46
CA TRP A 332 3.18 16.51 25.67
C TRP A 332 3.21 17.54 26.80
N ASN A 333 2.99 18.83 26.49
CA ASN A 333 2.86 19.92 27.46
C ASN A 333 1.42 20.09 27.99
N ALA A 334 0.52 19.12 27.76
CA ALA A 334 -0.90 19.14 28.09
C ALA A 334 -1.70 20.34 27.51
N ARG A 335 -1.19 21.02 26.48
CA ARG A 335 -1.92 22.07 25.75
C ARG A 335 -2.60 21.48 24.50
N PRO A 336 -3.76 22.03 24.08
CA PRO A 336 -4.39 21.67 22.82
C PRO A 336 -3.57 22.20 21.63
N TYR A 337 -3.43 21.40 20.57
CA TYR A 337 -2.82 21.72 19.29
C TYR A 337 -3.81 21.49 18.16
N SER A 338 -3.81 22.39 17.17
CA SER A 338 -4.62 22.25 15.97
C SER A 338 -4.02 21.21 15.03
N ARG A 339 -4.83 20.23 14.60
CA ARG A 339 -4.47 19.22 13.60
C ARG A 339 -5.42 19.35 12.41
N LEU A 340 -4.87 19.31 11.20
CA LEU A 340 -5.66 19.18 9.98
C LEU A 340 -5.27 17.87 9.29
N THR A 341 -6.17 16.90 9.33
CA THR A 341 -5.99 15.60 8.66
C THR A 341 -6.61 15.64 7.28
N VAL A 342 -5.82 15.33 6.26
CA VAL A 342 -6.26 15.15 4.87
C VAL A 342 -6.26 13.66 4.54
N ALA A 343 -7.40 13.13 4.10
CA ALA A 343 -7.58 11.72 3.78
C ALA A 343 -7.69 11.54 2.26
N ALA A 344 -6.67 10.95 1.61
CA ALA A 344 -6.76 10.55 0.22
C ALA A 344 -7.40 9.16 0.13
N GLU A 345 -8.64 9.10 -0.36
CA GLU A 345 -9.37 7.84 -0.53
C GLU A 345 -8.95 7.16 -1.83
N VAL A 346 -8.51 5.90 -1.71
CA VAL A 346 -8.11 5.03 -2.82
C VAL A 346 -8.85 3.70 -2.75
N TRP A 347 -9.23 3.16 -3.90
CA TRP A 347 -9.89 1.84 -4.01
C TRP A 347 -8.95 0.84 -4.68
N ARG A 348 -9.00 -0.43 -4.26
CA ARG A 348 -8.23 -1.47 -4.94
C ARG A 348 -8.81 -1.80 -6.32
N ASN A 349 -7.93 -1.98 -7.30
CA ASN A 349 -8.26 -2.51 -8.63
C ASN A 349 -8.47 -4.04 -8.53
N TRP A 350 -9.56 -4.44 -7.89
CA TRP A 350 -9.89 -5.82 -7.53
C TRP A 350 -9.89 -6.78 -8.72
N GLN A 351 -10.23 -6.29 -9.93
CA GLN A 351 -10.30 -7.09 -11.16
C GLN A 351 -8.98 -7.83 -11.46
N ARG A 352 -7.84 -7.22 -11.10
CA ARG A 352 -6.49 -7.82 -11.27
C ARG A 352 -6.24 -9.02 -10.34
N TYR A 353 -6.91 -9.04 -9.19
CA TYR A 353 -6.75 -10.07 -8.17
C TYR A 353 -7.66 -11.28 -8.43
N VAL A 354 -8.80 -11.08 -9.09
CA VAL A 354 -9.78 -12.14 -9.42
C VAL A 354 -9.09 -13.35 -10.06
N LEU A 355 -8.39 -13.13 -11.17
CA LEU A 355 -7.79 -14.24 -11.92
C LEU A 355 -6.66 -14.93 -11.14
N ARG A 356 -5.88 -14.18 -10.35
CA ARG A 356 -4.74 -14.73 -9.59
C ARG A 356 -5.18 -15.53 -8.36
N VAL A 357 -6.26 -15.13 -7.70
CA VAL A 357 -6.74 -15.80 -6.47
C VAL A 357 -7.78 -16.88 -6.78
N PHE A 358 -8.81 -16.54 -7.56
CA PHE A 358 -9.97 -17.41 -7.72
C PHE A 358 -9.74 -18.56 -8.70
N VAL A 359 -8.93 -18.40 -9.75
CA VAL A 359 -8.70 -19.48 -10.73
C VAL A 359 -7.96 -20.68 -10.10
N PRO A 360 -6.85 -20.52 -9.36
CA PRO A 360 -6.22 -21.63 -8.66
C PRO A 360 -7.14 -22.26 -7.60
N TYR A 361 -7.88 -21.43 -6.87
CA TYR A 361 -8.83 -21.90 -5.86
C TYR A 361 -9.95 -22.76 -6.47
N PHE A 362 -10.62 -22.29 -7.53
CA PHE A 362 -11.65 -23.05 -8.22
C PHE A 362 -11.11 -24.32 -8.89
N ALA A 363 -9.84 -24.34 -9.33
CA ALA A 363 -9.20 -25.56 -9.83
C ALA A 363 -9.02 -26.63 -8.73
N ILE A 364 -8.60 -26.23 -7.52
CA ILE A 364 -8.51 -27.17 -6.38
C ILE A 364 -9.91 -27.63 -5.95
N MET A 365 -10.89 -26.73 -5.92
CA MET A 365 -12.26 -27.08 -5.55
C MET A 365 -12.93 -27.98 -6.61
N SER A 366 -12.65 -27.82 -7.91
CA SER A 366 -13.23 -28.68 -8.94
C SER A 366 -12.79 -30.14 -8.84
N LEU A 367 -11.57 -30.40 -8.34
CA LEU A 367 -11.09 -31.76 -8.05
C LEU A 367 -11.97 -32.48 -7.00
N SER A 368 -12.49 -31.76 -6.00
CA SER A 368 -13.42 -32.33 -5.02
C SER A 368 -14.78 -32.70 -5.63
N LEU A 369 -15.27 -31.89 -6.58
CA LEU A 369 -16.53 -32.15 -7.30
C LEU A 369 -16.38 -33.41 -8.13
N PHE A 370 -15.23 -33.55 -8.81
CA PHE A 370 -14.86 -34.75 -9.54
C PHE A 370 -14.84 -35.99 -8.65
N LEU A 371 -14.31 -35.92 -7.43
CA LEU A 371 -14.30 -37.04 -6.48
C LEU A 371 -15.72 -37.49 -6.05
N LEU A 372 -16.63 -36.55 -5.79
CA LEU A 372 -18.04 -36.87 -5.47
C LEU A 372 -18.76 -37.54 -6.64
N TRP A 373 -18.46 -37.10 -7.88
CA TRP A 373 -19.13 -37.56 -9.09
C TRP A 373 -18.52 -38.82 -9.71
N ALA A 374 -17.23 -39.08 -9.47
CA ALA A 374 -16.51 -40.20 -10.04
C ALA A 374 -17.15 -41.57 -9.69
N PRO A 375 -17.37 -42.45 -10.68
CA PRO A 375 -17.79 -43.82 -10.41
C PRO A 375 -16.61 -44.65 -9.88
N GLU A 376 -16.91 -45.65 -9.03
CA GLU A 376 -15.93 -46.60 -8.47
C GLU A 376 -15.15 -47.38 -9.54
N ARG A 377 -15.69 -47.45 -10.77
CA ARG A 377 -15.04 -48.07 -11.94
C ARG A 377 -13.88 -47.25 -12.51
N VAL A 378 -13.84 -45.94 -12.24
CA VAL A 378 -12.82 -45.01 -12.76
C VAL A 378 -11.81 -44.65 -11.68
N ILE A 379 -12.26 -44.51 -10.42
CA ILE A 379 -11.38 -44.26 -9.27
C ILE A 379 -11.62 -45.35 -8.23
N SER A 380 -10.65 -46.25 -8.10
CA SER A 380 -10.59 -47.26 -7.03
C SER A 380 -10.69 -46.58 -5.67
N ASN A 381 -11.45 -47.17 -4.74
CA ASN A 381 -11.69 -46.58 -3.41
C ASN A 381 -10.38 -46.22 -2.67
N THR A 382 -9.32 -47.03 -2.85
CA THR A 382 -7.97 -46.79 -2.30
C THR A 382 -7.31 -45.50 -2.80
N GLN A 383 -7.68 -44.99 -3.97
CA GLN A 383 -7.06 -43.80 -4.59
C GLN A 383 -7.77 -42.48 -4.23
N ARG A 384 -9.00 -42.53 -3.69
CA ARG A 384 -9.77 -41.32 -3.35
C ARG A 384 -9.17 -40.52 -2.21
N ALA A 385 -8.85 -41.17 -1.09
CA ALA A 385 -8.26 -40.51 0.06
C ALA A 385 -6.93 -39.80 -0.28
N PRO A 386 -5.97 -40.43 -1.00
CA PRO A 386 -4.79 -39.74 -1.55
C PRO A 386 -5.12 -38.48 -2.35
N MET A 387 -6.11 -38.50 -3.25
CA MET A 387 -6.50 -37.31 -4.03
C MET A 387 -7.05 -36.19 -3.14
N VAL A 388 -7.84 -36.51 -2.10
CA VAL A 388 -8.29 -35.47 -1.15
C VAL A 388 -7.12 -34.91 -0.35
N PHE A 389 -6.20 -35.75 0.14
CA PHE A 389 -5.00 -35.27 0.84
C PHE A 389 -4.13 -34.38 -0.06
N SER A 390 -3.97 -34.71 -1.34
CA SER A 390 -3.31 -33.84 -2.32
C SER A 390 -4.04 -32.50 -2.50
N SER A 391 -5.38 -32.49 -2.53
CA SER A 391 -6.17 -31.25 -2.63
C SER A 391 -6.07 -30.38 -1.36
N LEU A 392 -6.03 -30.99 -0.17
CA LEU A 392 -5.81 -30.30 1.10
C LEU A 392 -4.40 -29.68 1.16
N LEU A 393 -3.38 -30.41 0.72
CA LEU A 393 -2.01 -29.91 0.63
C LEU A 393 -1.87 -28.78 -0.41
N ALA A 394 -2.57 -28.89 -1.55
CA ALA A 394 -2.62 -27.83 -2.55
C ALA A 394 -3.31 -26.56 -2.00
N LEU A 395 -4.37 -26.71 -1.22
CA LEU A 395 -5.04 -25.58 -0.55
C LEU A 395 -4.15 -24.96 0.53
N ALA A 396 -3.39 -25.77 1.28
CA ALA A 396 -2.35 -25.30 2.21
C ALA A 396 -1.27 -24.47 1.51
N ALA A 397 -0.73 -24.97 0.39
CA ALA A 397 0.23 -24.23 -0.42
C ALA A 397 -0.36 -22.91 -0.98
N LEU A 398 -1.62 -22.93 -1.45
CA LEU A 398 -2.31 -21.72 -1.91
C LEU A 398 -2.49 -20.70 -0.78
N SER A 399 -2.87 -21.15 0.42
CA SER A 399 -3.04 -20.30 1.62
C SER A 399 -1.73 -19.62 2.03
N PHE A 400 -0.60 -20.34 2.04
CA PHE A 400 0.71 -19.75 2.32
C PHE A 400 1.18 -18.82 1.19
N THR A 401 0.88 -19.14 -0.07
CA THR A 401 1.16 -18.26 -1.22
C THR A 401 0.36 -16.95 -1.11
N PHE A 402 -0.88 -17.03 -0.61
CA PHE A 402 -1.73 -15.87 -0.37
C PHE A 402 -1.21 -15.00 0.78
N GLU A 403 -0.92 -15.58 1.95
CA GLU A 403 -0.39 -14.83 3.10
C GLU A 403 1.00 -14.24 2.84
N SER A 404 1.86 -14.91 2.06
CA SER A 404 3.16 -14.33 1.66
C SER A 404 3.03 -13.23 0.61
N SER A 405 1.98 -13.25 -0.22
CA SER A 405 1.69 -12.18 -1.19
C SER A 405 0.99 -10.98 -0.56
N PHE A 406 0.11 -11.22 0.43
CA PHE A 406 -0.69 -10.22 1.14
C PHE A 406 -0.67 -10.45 2.66
N PRO A 407 0.49 -10.29 3.33
CA PRO A 407 0.60 -10.48 4.77
C PRO A 407 -0.42 -9.65 5.57
N GLY A 408 -1.09 -10.28 6.53
CA GLY A 408 -2.14 -9.67 7.34
C GLY A 408 -3.54 -9.68 6.69
N SER A 409 -3.69 -10.14 5.45
CA SER A 409 -5.02 -10.30 4.83
C SER A 409 -5.79 -11.52 5.39
N ILE A 410 -5.10 -12.56 5.87
CA ILE A 410 -5.76 -13.69 6.54
C ILE A 410 -6.15 -13.33 7.98
N SER A 411 -5.28 -12.63 8.73
CA SER A 411 -5.53 -12.30 10.14
C SER A 411 -6.69 -11.32 10.35
N MET A 412 -6.96 -10.45 9.38
CA MET A 412 -8.05 -9.46 9.42
C MET A 412 -9.43 -10.01 9.02
N ASN A 413 -9.62 -11.33 9.06
CA ASN A 413 -10.87 -12.04 8.72
C ASN A 413 -11.47 -11.64 7.36
N SER A 414 -10.62 -11.52 6.34
CA SER A 414 -11.06 -11.11 5.00
C SER A 414 -12.00 -12.14 4.35
N PRO A 415 -12.81 -11.72 3.34
CA PRO A 415 -13.66 -12.62 2.57
C PRO A 415 -12.89 -13.79 1.95
N ILE A 416 -11.68 -13.54 1.43
CA ILE A 416 -10.82 -14.60 0.87
C ILE A 416 -10.34 -15.56 1.97
N ALA A 417 -9.97 -15.06 3.16
CA ALA A 417 -9.60 -15.92 4.29
C ALA A 417 -10.76 -16.82 4.73
N THR A 418 -11.98 -16.26 4.77
CA THR A 418 -13.21 -17.01 5.05
C THR A 418 -13.47 -18.06 3.98
N MET A 419 -13.33 -17.72 2.69
CA MET A 419 -13.45 -18.70 1.59
C MET A 419 -12.41 -19.83 1.73
N ILE A 420 -11.13 -19.52 1.92
CA ILE A 420 -10.07 -20.53 2.09
C ILE A 420 -10.36 -21.46 3.29
N SER A 421 -10.79 -20.89 4.42
CA SER A 421 -11.22 -21.63 5.62
C SER A 421 -12.40 -22.58 5.31
N MET A 422 -13.44 -22.08 4.64
CA MET A 422 -14.56 -22.89 4.18
C MET A 422 -14.12 -23.98 3.18
N GLY A 423 -13.13 -23.71 2.34
CA GLY A 423 -12.51 -24.68 1.44
C GLY A 423 -11.88 -25.86 2.18
N TYR A 424 -11.14 -25.63 3.27
CA TYR A 424 -10.60 -26.72 4.11
C TYR A 424 -11.74 -27.53 4.74
N PHE A 425 -12.70 -26.85 5.37
CA PHE A 425 -13.84 -27.51 6.01
C PHE A 425 -14.60 -28.40 5.02
N TYR A 426 -14.84 -27.87 3.82
CA TYR A 426 -15.50 -28.57 2.72
C TYR A 426 -14.69 -29.78 2.22
N LEU A 427 -13.37 -29.66 2.01
CA LEU A 427 -12.52 -30.80 1.63
C LEU A 427 -12.47 -31.89 2.71
N VAL A 428 -12.40 -31.51 3.99
CA VAL A 428 -12.46 -32.45 5.13
C VAL A 428 -13.85 -33.11 5.22
N LEU A 429 -14.92 -32.36 5.00
CA LEU A 429 -16.28 -32.90 4.96
C LEU A 429 -16.46 -33.91 3.81
N VAL A 430 -15.95 -33.62 2.62
CA VAL A 430 -15.97 -34.55 1.48
C VAL A 430 -15.16 -35.82 1.80
N LEU A 431 -13.99 -35.71 2.43
CA LEU A 431 -13.20 -36.88 2.88
C LEU A 431 -13.97 -37.72 3.91
N LEU A 432 -14.57 -37.08 4.91
CA LEU A 432 -15.34 -37.76 5.96
C LEU A 432 -16.55 -38.50 5.38
N LEU A 433 -17.28 -37.85 4.47
CA LEU A 433 -18.43 -38.45 3.79
C LEU A 433 -18.02 -39.62 2.89
N ASP A 434 -16.94 -39.50 2.10
CA ASP A 434 -16.44 -40.61 1.28
C ASP A 434 -15.97 -41.78 2.15
N LEU A 435 -15.26 -41.52 3.26
CA LEU A 435 -14.85 -42.55 4.22
C LEU A 435 -16.05 -43.28 4.85
N LEU A 436 -17.07 -42.53 5.30
CA LEU A 436 -18.28 -43.09 5.91
C LEU A 436 -19.09 -43.93 4.90
N LEU A 437 -19.21 -43.48 3.66
CA LEU A 437 -19.94 -44.20 2.60
C LEU A 437 -19.17 -45.43 2.08
N ASN A 438 -17.84 -45.39 2.10
CA ASN A 438 -16.99 -46.45 1.57
C ASN A 438 -16.49 -47.43 2.66
N GLN A 439 -16.99 -47.37 3.90
CA GLN A 439 -16.64 -48.31 4.97
C GLN A 439 -17.25 -49.70 4.70
N HIS A 440 -16.55 -50.51 3.90
CA HIS A 440 -16.96 -51.85 3.53
C HIS A 440 -17.12 -52.73 4.77
N GLY A 441 -18.35 -53.21 5.02
CA GLY A 441 -18.67 -54.09 6.15
C GLY A 441 -19.36 -53.42 7.33
N SER A 442 -19.62 -52.11 7.32
CA SER A 442 -20.44 -51.47 8.36
C SER A 442 -21.84 -52.13 8.45
N ALA A 443 -22.42 -52.17 9.66
CA ALA A 443 -23.73 -52.79 9.87
C ALA A 443 -24.83 -52.09 9.04
N ILE A 444 -24.67 -50.79 8.79
CA ILE A 444 -25.57 -49.97 7.97
C ILE A 444 -25.50 -50.39 6.49
N ALA A 445 -24.30 -50.58 5.94
CA ALA A 445 -24.12 -50.99 4.55
C ALA A 445 -24.71 -52.37 4.24
N ARG A 446 -24.67 -53.30 5.22
CA ARG A 446 -25.31 -54.62 5.09
C ARG A 446 -26.82 -54.60 5.29
N ARG A 447 -27.36 -53.64 6.05
CA ARG A 447 -28.80 -53.59 6.41
C ARG A 447 -29.64 -52.73 5.46
N TYR A 448 -29.07 -51.67 4.88
CA TYR A 448 -29.81 -50.71 4.03
C TYR A 448 -29.01 -50.28 2.78
N PRO A 449 -28.75 -51.20 1.82
CA PRO A 449 -27.94 -50.89 0.63
C PRO A 449 -28.58 -49.82 -0.28
N ALA A 450 -29.90 -49.80 -0.41
CA ALA A 450 -30.62 -48.79 -1.21
C ALA A 450 -30.42 -47.36 -0.68
N LEU A 451 -30.41 -47.20 0.65
CA LEU A 451 -30.25 -45.90 1.30
C LEU A 451 -28.85 -45.29 1.07
N LEU A 452 -27.81 -46.12 0.94
CA LEU A 452 -26.47 -45.64 0.57
C LEU A 452 -26.41 -45.10 -0.86
N ILE A 453 -27.15 -45.71 -1.80
CA ILE A 453 -27.21 -45.27 -3.19
C ILE A 453 -27.92 -43.91 -3.29
N GLU A 454 -29.05 -43.75 -2.59
CA GLU A 454 -29.76 -42.47 -2.53
C GLU A 454 -28.97 -41.39 -1.78
N ALA A 455 -28.34 -41.71 -0.64
CA ALA A 455 -27.48 -40.78 0.09
C ALA A 455 -26.34 -40.27 -0.80
N ARG A 456 -25.62 -41.17 -1.49
CA ARG A 456 -24.55 -40.79 -2.43
C ARG A 456 -25.08 -39.96 -3.60
N ARG A 457 -26.27 -40.26 -4.13
CA ARG A 457 -26.93 -39.46 -5.17
C ARG A 457 -27.27 -38.05 -4.70
N ASN A 458 -27.78 -37.89 -3.48
CA ASN A 458 -28.14 -36.59 -2.91
C ASN A 458 -26.89 -35.76 -2.59
N LEU A 459 -25.88 -36.34 -1.96
CA LEU A 459 -24.64 -35.65 -1.57
C LEU A 459 -23.90 -35.03 -2.77
N ARG A 460 -23.94 -35.68 -3.95
CA ARG A 460 -23.35 -35.17 -5.21
C ARG A 460 -23.84 -33.78 -5.64
N TYR A 461 -25.06 -33.42 -5.26
CA TYR A 461 -25.65 -32.12 -5.59
C TYR A 461 -25.70 -31.21 -4.36
N THR A 462 -26.14 -31.75 -3.21
CA THR A 462 -26.37 -30.96 -1.99
C THR A 462 -25.08 -30.38 -1.43
N VAL A 463 -23.98 -31.15 -1.35
CA VAL A 463 -22.73 -30.69 -0.74
C VAL A 463 -22.07 -29.57 -1.58
N PRO A 464 -21.91 -29.71 -2.91
CA PRO A 464 -21.48 -28.60 -3.77
C PRO A 464 -22.40 -27.37 -3.72
N LEU A 465 -23.73 -27.57 -3.79
CA LEU A 465 -24.69 -26.46 -3.86
C LEU A 465 -24.72 -25.63 -2.57
N ILE A 466 -24.65 -26.28 -1.40
CA ILE A 466 -24.49 -25.59 -0.11
C ILE A 466 -23.19 -24.77 -0.09
N TYR A 467 -22.08 -25.39 -0.48
CA TYR A 467 -20.77 -24.74 -0.48
C TYR A 467 -20.73 -23.51 -1.41
N PHE A 468 -21.18 -23.65 -2.67
CA PHE A 468 -21.27 -22.52 -3.60
C PHE A 468 -22.24 -21.44 -3.13
N GLY A 469 -23.38 -21.82 -2.52
CA GLY A 469 -24.32 -20.87 -1.94
C GLY A 469 -23.74 -20.05 -0.80
N ILE A 470 -22.98 -20.68 0.10
CA ILE A 470 -22.27 -19.99 1.20
C ILE A 470 -21.18 -19.07 0.64
N CYS A 471 -20.36 -19.53 -0.30
CA CYS A 471 -19.33 -18.69 -0.93
C CYS A 471 -19.93 -17.47 -1.65
N LEU A 472 -21.06 -17.63 -2.33
CA LEU A 472 -21.79 -16.51 -2.96
C LEU A 472 -22.30 -15.53 -1.91
N LEU A 473 -22.86 -16.00 -0.80
CA LEU A 473 -23.34 -15.15 0.29
C LEU A 473 -22.21 -14.35 0.95
N VAL A 474 -21.05 -14.98 1.19
CA VAL A 474 -19.85 -14.30 1.71
C VAL A 474 -19.38 -13.20 0.75
N LEU A 475 -19.33 -13.48 -0.56
CA LEU A 475 -18.94 -12.49 -1.56
C LEU A 475 -19.92 -11.31 -1.62
N LEU A 476 -21.23 -11.56 -1.61
CA LEU A 476 -22.25 -10.51 -1.60
C LEU A 476 -22.16 -9.64 -0.32
N ALA A 477 -22.07 -10.26 0.85
CA ALA A 477 -21.90 -9.55 2.11
C ALA A 477 -20.62 -8.67 2.14
N SER A 478 -19.55 -9.12 1.48
CA SER A 478 -18.30 -8.35 1.38
C SER A 478 -18.37 -7.17 0.40
N GLY A 479 -19.22 -7.23 -0.62
CA GLY A 479 -19.38 -6.14 -1.60
C GLY A 479 -20.06 -4.90 -1.02
N ASP A 480 -21.04 -5.10 -0.14
CA ASP A 480 -21.82 -4.02 0.48
C ASP A 480 -21.12 -3.41 1.71
N GLY A 481 -20.20 -4.15 2.35
CA GLY A 481 -19.52 -3.76 3.59
C GLY A 481 -18.58 -2.55 3.50
N GLY A 482 -18.24 -2.07 2.29
CA GLY A 482 -17.37 -0.91 2.08
C GLY A 482 -18.00 0.46 2.39
N ALA A 483 -19.10 0.51 3.15
CA ALA A 483 -19.98 1.69 3.31
C ALA A 483 -20.09 2.24 4.74
N THR A 484 -19.38 1.68 5.73
CA THR A 484 -19.27 2.25 7.09
C THR A 484 -17.85 2.77 7.34
N PRO A 485 -17.67 4.07 7.68
CA PRO A 485 -16.38 4.66 8.01
C PRO A 485 -15.89 4.29 9.42
#